data_AF-A0A8K0XRR8-F1
#
_entry.id   AF-A0A8K0XRR8-F1
#
_cell.length_a   1.000
_cell.length_b   1.000
_cell.length_c   1.000
_cell.angle_alpha   90.00
_cell.angle_beta   90.00
_cell.angle_gamma   90.00
#
_symmetry.space_group_name_H-M   'P 1'
#
loop_
_entity.id
_entity.type
_entity.pdbx_description
1 polymer ?
#
loop_
_entity_poly.entity_id
_entity_poly.type
_entity_poly.pdbx_seq_one_letter_code
_entity_poly.pdbx_strand_id
1 'polypeptide(L)'
;PHQIQRLVVFGDSYSVQNVGDGRVQWADWAASRDYANVELLDFAQSGATCSQALTPRVFPAVLEDEVPVFEEGVRNGSVPRLVEGKEREKEREKTVFAVWIGTNDVGAGCLLTGGQTPGVTLVDTTRCVAELIERIYALGGRNFLFLNVRFMVPLERAPMYQVDAYPTRYWMAAKNATEFNVVMKELTTAGNALHNFMLADLKKSLPGANIGIFDSHTLLNNIMDNPAQFLNGTAPFNVTGSANPCPFPVDGTQPIFCTLVNSTDQDSYVWYNELHLSNQANRIVARNVAQVIRGKENQFTKWL
;
A
#
# COMPACT_ATOMS: atom_id res chain seq x y z
N PRO A 1 -25.84 -9.65 10.70
CA PRO A 1 -24.53 -9.25 10.14
C PRO A 1 -24.51 -7.74 9.89
N HIS A 2 -23.81 -6.98 10.73
CA HIS A 2 -23.68 -5.54 10.55
C HIS A 2 -22.74 -5.28 9.36
N GLN A 3 -23.27 -4.66 8.31
CA GLN A 3 -22.52 -4.28 7.12
C GLN A 3 -21.45 -3.25 7.50
N ILE A 4 -20.20 -3.43 7.05
CA ILE A 4 -19.14 -2.41 7.18
C ILE A 4 -19.64 -1.11 6.54
N GLN A 5 -19.48 0.01 7.27
CA GLN A 5 -19.94 1.33 6.85
C GLN A 5 -18.77 2.30 6.65
N ARG A 6 -17.58 1.96 7.15
CA ARG A 6 -16.41 2.84 7.14
C ARG A 6 -15.11 2.07 6.85
N LEU A 7 -14.31 2.63 5.97
CA LEU A 7 -12.94 2.25 5.66
C LEU A 7 -12.00 3.35 6.18
N VAL A 8 -11.11 3.00 7.10
CA VAL A 8 -10.06 3.90 7.60
C VAL A 8 -8.73 3.42 7.02
N VAL A 9 -7.98 4.30 6.36
CA VAL A 9 -6.76 3.92 5.62
C VAL A 9 -5.54 4.64 6.17
N PHE A 10 -4.46 3.89 6.34
CA PHE A 10 -3.12 4.37 6.64
C PHE A 10 -2.16 3.84 5.58
N GLY A 11 -1.06 4.54 5.32
CA GLY A 11 -0.08 4.05 4.36
C GLY A 11 0.62 5.10 3.54
N ASP A 12 1.11 4.71 2.37
CA ASP A 12 1.94 5.57 1.54
C ASP A 12 1.23 6.06 0.26
N SER A 13 2.03 6.40 -0.76
CA SER A 13 1.57 6.85 -2.07
C SER A 13 0.76 5.82 -2.87
N TYR A 14 0.64 4.58 -2.41
CA TYR A 14 -0.32 3.62 -2.97
C TYR A 14 -1.74 3.81 -2.45
N SER A 15 -1.93 4.50 -1.33
CA SER A 15 -3.25 4.66 -0.69
C SER A 15 -3.75 6.09 -0.65
N VAL A 16 -2.84 7.08 -0.63
CA VAL A 16 -3.16 8.49 -0.42
C VAL A 16 -4.14 9.09 -1.43
N GLN A 17 -5.09 9.85 -0.89
CA GLN A 17 -5.98 10.71 -1.64
C GLN A 17 -5.23 11.85 -2.34
N ASN A 18 -5.67 12.17 -3.56
CA ASN A 18 -5.16 13.32 -4.32
C ASN A 18 -3.64 13.29 -4.55
N VAL A 19 -3.14 12.26 -5.25
CA VAL A 19 -1.72 12.14 -5.64
C VAL A 19 -1.19 13.24 -6.60
N GLY A 20 -2.04 14.17 -7.04
CA GLY A 20 -1.63 15.32 -7.86
C GLY A 20 -1.26 15.01 -9.32
N ASP A 21 -1.34 13.75 -9.75
CA ASP A 21 -1.03 13.32 -11.13
C ASP A 21 -2.23 12.70 -11.87
N GLY A 22 -3.45 12.96 -11.37
CA GLY A 22 -4.71 12.54 -12.01
C GLY A 22 -5.07 11.06 -11.81
N ARG A 23 -4.28 10.30 -11.06
CA ARG A 23 -4.67 8.96 -10.61
C ARG A 23 -5.60 9.00 -9.42
N VAL A 24 -6.40 7.95 -9.31
CA VAL A 24 -7.26 7.65 -8.17
C VAL A 24 -6.81 6.33 -7.56
N GLN A 25 -6.50 6.33 -6.28
CA GLN A 25 -5.95 5.17 -5.58
C GLN A 25 -7.04 4.16 -5.23
N TRP A 26 -6.61 2.95 -4.88
CA TRP A 26 -7.52 1.84 -4.59
C TRP A 26 -8.53 2.17 -3.48
N ALA A 27 -8.13 2.97 -2.47
CA ALA A 27 -8.96 3.32 -1.33
C ALA A 27 -10.22 4.11 -1.75
N ASP A 28 -10.02 5.15 -2.58
CA ASP A 28 -11.10 5.96 -3.14
C ASP A 28 -12.07 5.11 -3.97
N TRP A 29 -11.54 4.25 -4.84
CA TRP A 29 -12.36 3.34 -5.62
C TRP A 29 -13.11 2.38 -4.72
N ALA A 30 -12.44 1.74 -3.75
CA ALA A 30 -13.04 0.73 -2.88
C ALA A 30 -14.20 1.31 -2.07
N ALA A 31 -14.06 2.55 -1.60
CA ALA A 31 -15.09 3.25 -0.84
C ALA A 31 -16.24 3.79 -1.70
N SER A 32 -16.03 3.98 -3.00
CA SER A 32 -17.00 4.59 -3.91
C SER A 32 -18.33 3.84 -3.99
N ARG A 33 -19.35 4.53 -4.51
CA ARG A 33 -20.70 3.96 -4.72
C ARG A 33 -20.72 2.75 -5.65
N ASP A 34 -19.78 2.68 -6.60
CA ASP A 34 -19.68 1.59 -7.56
C ASP A 34 -19.12 0.31 -6.93
N TYR A 35 -18.35 0.48 -5.84
CA TYR A 35 -17.76 -0.58 -5.04
C TYR A 35 -18.41 -0.61 -3.65
N ALA A 36 -17.69 -0.56 -2.54
CA ALA A 36 -18.27 -0.90 -1.25
C ALA A 36 -19.34 0.08 -0.74
N ASN A 37 -19.39 1.32 -1.25
CA ASN A 37 -20.28 2.40 -0.79
C ASN A 37 -20.17 2.62 0.73
N VAL A 38 -18.97 2.95 1.18
CA VAL A 38 -18.63 3.19 2.59
C VAL A 38 -17.98 4.55 2.75
N GLU A 39 -18.04 5.10 3.96
CA GLU A 39 -17.26 6.29 4.33
C GLU A 39 -15.76 5.97 4.28
N LEU A 40 -14.96 6.86 3.67
CA LEU A 40 -13.51 6.75 3.64
C LEU A 40 -12.91 7.83 4.56
N LEU A 41 -12.10 7.39 5.53
CA LEU A 41 -11.21 8.25 6.29
C LEU A 41 -9.77 7.88 5.91
N ASP A 42 -9.16 8.68 5.04
CA ASP A 42 -7.80 8.43 4.57
C ASP A 42 -6.79 9.28 5.36
N PHE A 43 -5.84 8.61 6.00
CA PHE A 43 -4.72 9.21 6.70
C PHE A 43 -3.39 9.00 5.98
N ALA A 44 -3.37 8.20 4.89
CA ALA A 44 -2.15 7.85 4.18
C ALA A 44 -1.42 9.09 3.63
N GLN A 45 -0.09 9.05 3.63
CA GLN A 45 0.76 10.14 3.15
C GLN A 45 1.75 9.69 2.07
N SER A 46 1.84 10.45 0.98
CA SER A 46 2.82 10.15 -0.08
C SER A 46 4.25 10.13 0.46
N GLY A 47 4.97 9.03 0.18
CA GLY A 47 6.36 8.87 0.59
C GLY A 47 6.54 8.38 2.04
N ALA A 48 5.45 8.13 2.76
CA ALA A 48 5.49 7.62 4.12
C ALA A 48 6.29 6.33 4.23
N THR A 49 7.17 6.28 5.23
CA THR A 49 7.71 5.04 5.77
C THR A 49 6.86 4.59 6.94
N CYS A 50 7.06 3.36 7.40
CA CYS A 50 6.33 2.89 8.57
C CYS A 50 6.70 3.74 9.81
N SER A 51 8.00 4.03 9.97
CA SER A 51 8.50 4.94 10.99
C SER A 51 9.71 5.72 10.49
N GLN A 52 9.74 7.02 10.78
CA GLN A 52 10.91 7.85 10.49
C GLN A 52 12.11 7.47 11.37
N ALA A 53 11.89 6.92 12.56
CA ALA A 53 12.97 6.46 13.43
C ALA A 53 13.72 5.27 12.82
N LEU A 54 13.04 4.45 12.02
CA LEU A 54 13.61 3.29 11.34
C LEU A 54 14.25 3.66 10.01
N THR A 55 13.47 4.33 9.16
CA THR A 55 13.87 4.75 7.81
C THR A 55 13.52 6.23 7.63
N PRO A 56 14.46 7.13 7.97
CA PRO A 56 14.22 8.57 7.97
C PRO A 56 13.94 9.09 6.56
N ARG A 57 12.89 9.89 6.40
CA ARG A 57 12.56 10.60 5.16
C ARG A 57 12.00 11.99 5.48
N VAL A 58 11.99 12.87 4.49
CA VAL A 58 11.40 14.22 4.61
C VAL A 58 9.86 14.21 4.53
N PHE A 59 9.25 13.03 4.42
CA PHE A 59 7.81 12.83 4.31
C PHE A 59 7.24 12.32 5.63
N PRO A 60 6.00 12.67 5.98
CA PRO A 60 5.34 12.14 7.18
C PRO A 60 5.32 10.61 7.20
N ALA A 61 5.49 9.99 8.36
CA ALA A 61 5.46 8.54 8.54
C ALA A 61 4.19 8.07 9.25
N VAL A 62 3.94 6.77 9.16
CA VAL A 62 2.72 6.18 9.71
C VAL A 62 2.65 6.32 11.24
N LEU A 63 3.67 5.87 11.97
CA LEU A 63 3.62 5.86 13.45
C LEU A 63 3.75 7.24 14.08
N GLU A 64 4.58 8.11 13.53
CA GLU A 64 4.86 9.43 14.10
C GLU A 64 3.87 10.50 13.65
N ASP A 65 3.20 10.35 12.50
CA ASP A 65 2.33 11.39 11.95
C ASP A 65 0.88 10.90 11.75
N GLU A 66 0.65 9.83 10.97
CA GLU A 66 -0.71 9.40 10.62
C GLU A 66 -1.50 8.87 11.82
N VAL A 67 -0.90 7.99 12.64
CA VAL A 67 -1.57 7.43 13.82
C VAL A 67 -1.87 8.50 14.87
N PRO A 68 -0.97 9.46 15.19
CA PRO A 68 -1.31 10.58 16.06
C PRO A 68 -2.44 11.47 15.56
N VAL A 69 -2.55 11.72 14.25
CA VAL A 69 -3.70 12.47 13.69
C VAL A 69 -5.01 11.69 13.90
N PHE A 70 -5.00 10.38 13.66
CA PHE A 70 -6.16 9.52 13.95
C PHE A 70 -6.52 9.53 15.45
N GLU A 71 -5.53 9.35 16.33
CA GLU A 71 -5.70 9.40 17.78
C GLU A 71 -6.32 10.72 18.24
N GLU A 72 -5.85 11.84 17.70
CA GLU A 72 -6.40 13.16 17.99
C GLU A 72 -7.83 13.28 17.47
N GLY A 73 -8.12 12.79 16.27
CA GLY A 73 -9.48 12.74 15.72
C GLY A 73 -10.44 11.94 16.59
N VAL A 74 -9.98 10.83 17.18
CA VAL A 74 -10.76 10.04 18.14
C VAL A 74 -10.98 10.80 19.46
N ARG A 75 -9.98 11.57 19.92
CA ARG A 75 -10.08 12.39 21.15
C ARG A 75 -11.04 13.56 20.99
N ASN A 76 -10.97 14.28 19.88
CA ASN A 76 -11.78 15.48 19.61
C ASN A 76 -13.15 15.16 18.99
N GLY A 77 -13.39 13.91 18.61
CA GLY A 77 -14.67 13.43 18.10
C GLY A 77 -14.90 13.65 16.61
N SER A 78 -13.89 14.09 15.85
CA SER A 78 -13.96 14.14 14.38
C SER A 78 -13.92 12.76 13.75
N VAL A 79 -13.36 11.78 14.47
CA VAL A 79 -13.42 10.35 14.13
C VAL A 79 -14.30 9.65 15.17
N PRO A 80 -15.27 8.81 14.76
CA PRO A 80 -16.14 8.12 15.69
C PRO A 80 -15.37 7.31 16.73
N ARG A 81 -15.64 7.60 18.01
CA ARG A 81 -14.94 6.96 19.12
C ARG A 81 -15.32 5.49 19.21
N LEU A 82 -14.34 4.62 19.13
CA LEU A 82 -14.54 3.18 19.13
C LEU A 82 -14.49 2.53 20.52
N VAL A 83 -14.38 3.26 21.64
CA VAL A 83 -14.30 2.63 22.99
C VAL A 83 -15.67 2.42 23.68
N GLU A 84 -15.71 1.65 24.76
CA GLU A 84 -16.83 0.94 25.45
C GLU A 84 -18.27 1.50 25.40
N GLY A 85 -19.26 0.61 25.41
CA GLY A 85 -20.69 0.89 25.48
C GLY A 85 -21.47 0.23 24.33
N LYS A 86 -22.73 -0.19 24.56
CA LYS A 86 -23.53 -0.98 23.59
C LYS A 86 -23.69 -0.34 22.21
N GLU A 87 -23.77 0.99 22.13
CA GLU A 87 -23.85 1.70 20.85
C GLU A 87 -22.49 1.73 20.14
N ARG A 88 -21.41 1.83 20.90
CA ARG A 88 -20.04 1.89 20.38
C ARG A 88 -19.50 0.51 19.99
N GLU A 89 -19.93 -0.56 20.66
CA GLU A 89 -19.69 -1.95 20.22
C GLU A 89 -20.17 -2.18 18.78
N LYS A 90 -21.36 -1.67 18.45
CA LYS A 90 -21.90 -1.74 17.08
C LYS A 90 -21.09 -0.91 16.08
N GLU A 91 -20.52 0.21 16.50
CA GLU A 91 -19.67 1.05 15.63
C GLU A 91 -18.30 0.41 15.34
N ARG A 92 -17.73 -0.33 16.30
CA ARG A 92 -16.50 -1.12 16.08
C ARG A 92 -16.67 -2.16 14.98
N GLU A 93 -17.82 -2.82 14.96
CA GLU A 93 -18.14 -3.85 13.96
C GLU A 93 -18.35 -3.27 12.56
N LYS A 94 -18.64 -1.97 12.44
CA LYS A 94 -18.90 -1.28 11.17
C LYS A 94 -17.66 -0.63 10.55
N THR A 95 -16.52 -0.63 11.23
CA THR A 95 -15.31 0.02 10.76
C THR A 95 -14.25 -1.03 10.44
N VAL A 96 -13.63 -0.93 9.26
CA VAL A 96 -12.44 -1.69 8.88
C VAL A 96 -11.25 -0.74 8.74
N PHE A 97 -10.12 -1.14 9.32
CA PHE A 97 -8.84 -0.43 9.25
C PHE A 97 -7.96 -1.09 8.21
N ALA A 98 -7.51 -0.35 7.22
CA ALA A 98 -6.66 -0.82 6.16
C ALA A 98 -5.30 -0.12 6.18
N VAL A 99 -4.23 -0.88 5.95
CA VAL A 99 -2.85 -0.37 6.01
C VAL A 99 -2.04 -0.91 4.85
N TRP A 100 -1.53 -0.01 4.00
CA TRP A 100 -0.60 -0.33 2.90
C TRP A 100 0.66 0.50 3.07
N ILE A 101 1.75 -0.11 3.53
CA ILE A 101 3.01 0.58 3.82
C ILE A 101 4.20 -0.30 3.42
N GLY A 102 5.44 0.18 3.50
CA GLY A 102 6.64 -0.64 3.37
C GLY A 102 7.42 -0.44 2.07
N THR A 103 6.82 0.12 1.02
CA THR A 103 7.53 0.39 -0.24
C THR A 103 8.69 1.36 -0.03
N ASN A 104 8.47 2.41 0.76
CA ASN A 104 9.48 3.41 1.02
C ASN A 104 10.56 2.88 1.97
N ASP A 105 10.19 2.05 2.97
CA ASP A 105 11.12 1.44 3.93
C ASP A 105 12.15 0.55 3.22
N VAL A 106 11.70 -0.29 2.28
CA VAL A 106 12.60 -1.14 1.50
C VAL A 106 13.26 -0.43 0.33
N GLY A 107 12.73 0.73 -0.08
CA GLY A 107 13.01 1.36 -1.35
C GLY A 107 14.41 1.99 -1.45
N ALA A 108 14.71 2.52 -2.64
CA ALA A 108 15.92 3.29 -2.87
C ALA A 108 15.97 4.53 -1.94
N GLY A 109 17.12 4.75 -1.30
CA GLY A 109 17.29 5.75 -0.25
C GLY A 109 16.99 5.22 1.17
N CYS A 110 16.55 3.96 1.32
CA CYS A 110 16.32 3.30 2.60
C CYS A 110 17.03 1.92 2.62
N LEU A 111 16.36 0.82 2.99
CA LEU A 111 17.04 -0.48 3.20
C LEU A 111 17.80 -0.97 1.96
N LEU A 112 17.27 -0.78 0.75
CA LEU A 112 17.93 -1.23 -0.49
C LEU A 112 19.33 -0.63 -0.67
N THR A 113 19.53 0.62 -0.24
CA THR A 113 20.76 1.37 -0.49
C THR A 113 21.48 1.79 0.79
N GLY A 114 21.09 1.26 1.95
CA GLY A 114 21.73 1.55 3.23
C GLY A 114 21.38 2.91 3.84
N GLY A 115 20.25 3.53 3.48
CA GLY A 115 19.82 4.84 3.99
C GLY A 115 18.98 4.81 5.27
N GLN A 116 18.70 3.63 5.81
CA GLN A 116 18.03 3.45 7.09
C GLN A 116 18.91 3.89 8.28
N THR A 117 18.30 4.07 9.46
CA THR A 117 19.04 4.31 10.71
C THR A 117 20.03 3.15 10.99
N PRO A 118 21.27 3.41 11.46
CA PRO A 118 22.25 2.37 11.69
C PRO A 118 21.73 1.22 12.57
N GLY A 119 21.87 -0.01 12.07
CA GLY A 119 21.43 -1.22 12.77
C GLY A 119 19.97 -1.63 12.52
N VAL A 120 19.17 -0.78 11.87
CA VAL A 120 17.80 -1.12 11.46
C VAL A 120 17.83 -2.13 10.33
N THR A 121 16.93 -3.11 10.41
CA THR A 121 16.76 -4.19 9.45
C THR A 121 15.32 -4.27 8.95
N LEU A 122 15.09 -5.13 7.96
CA LEU A 122 13.75 -5.47 7.47
C LEU A 122 12.82 -5.98 8.60
N VAL A 123 13.37 -6.65 9.62
CA VAL A 123 12.57 -7.14 10.76
C VAL A 123 11.97 -5.97 11.53
N ASP A 124 12.74 -4.92 11.76
CA ASP A 124 12.28 -3.75 12.52
C ASP A 124 11.19 -2.99 11.73
N THR A 125 11.40 -2.78 10.43
CA THR A 125 10.40 -2.11 9.58
C THR A 125 9.11 -2.92 9.49
N THR A 126 9.18 -4.26 9.52
CA THR A 126 7.98 -5.12 9.52
C THR A 126 7.22 -5.12 10.86
N ARG A 127 7.92 -4.91 11.98
CA ARG A 127 7.30 -4.87 13.32
C ARG A 127 6.41 -3.64 13.51
N CYS A 128 6.78 -2.51 12.92
CA CYS A 128 6.06 -1.26 13.07
C CYS A 128 4.56 -1.35 12.72
N VAL A 129 4.17 -2.22 11.80
CA VAL A 129 2.74 -2.48 11.50
C VAL A 129 2.02 -3.12 12.68
N ALA A 130 2.66 -4.06 13.37
CA ALA A 130 2.09 -4.67 14.56
C ALA A 130 1.79 -3.60 15.62
N GLU A 131 2.71 -2.65 15.80
CA GLU A 131 2.54 -1.52 16.73
C GLU A 131 1.37 -0.61 16.33
N LEU A 132 1.19 -0.33 15.03
CA LEU A 132 -0.01 0.40 14.55
C LEU A 132 -1.29 -0.35 14.92
N ILE A 133 -1.35 -1.66 14.68
CA ILE A 133 -2.54 -2.47 14.97
C ILE A 133 -2.82 -2.47 16.48
N GLU A 134 -1.80 -2.60 17.33
CA GLU A 134 -1.92 -2.52 18.78
C GLU A 134 -2.47 -1.17 19.23
N ARG A 135 -1.95 -0.06 18.69
CA ARG A 135 -2.43 1.30 19.01
C ARG A 135 -3.89 1.50 18.62
N ILE A 136 -4.28 1.10 17.41
CA ILE A 136 -5.68 1.19 16.95
C ILE A 136 -6.58 0.25 17.77
N TYR A 137 -6.10 -0.95 18.12
CA TYR A 137 -6.83 -1.90 18.95
C TYR A 137 -7.09 -1.37 20.36
N ALA A 138 -6.10 -0.68 20.96
CA ALA A 138 -6.24 0.00 22.25
C ALA A 138 -7.30 1.10 22.23
N LEU A 139 -7.52 1.73 21.07
CA LEU A 139 -8.59 2.70 20.83
C LEU A 139 -9.94 2.05 20.51
N GLY A 140 -10.03 0.72 20.51
CA GLY A 140 -11.26 -0.04 20.29
C GLY A 140 -11.44 -0.59 18.88
N GLY A 141 -10.47 -0.40 17.97
CA GLY A 141 -10.52 -1.01 16.64
C GLY A 141 -10.52 -2.54 16.70
N ARG A 142 -11.33 -3.20 15.88
CA ARG A 142 -11.48 -4.66 15.89
C ARG A 142 -11.35 -5.33 14.52
N ASN A 143 -11.64 -4.65 13.42
CA ASN A 143 -11.48 -5.25 12.09
C ASN A 143 -10.30 -4.61 11.37
N PHE A 144 -9.27 -5.40 11.13
CA PHE A 144 -8.06 -4.97 10.44
C PHE A 144 -7.97 -5.74 9.13
N LEU A 145 -7.88 -5.02 8.02
CA LEU A 145 -7.53 -5.57 6.72
C LEU A 145 -6.13 -5.09 6.39
N PHE A 146 -5.15 -5.94 6.60
CA PHE A 146 -3.81 -5.57 6.25
C PHE A 146 -3.59 -5.67 4.75
N LEU A 147 -2.86 -4.68 4.22
CA LEU A 147 -2.35 -4.62 2.87
C LEU A 147 -0.79 -4.56 2.81
N ASN A 148 0.02 -5.04 3.80
CA ASN A 148 1.50 -5.40 3.72
C ASN A 148 2.21 -6.87 4.01
N VAL A 149 1.61 -7.97 4.55
CA VAL A 149 1.77 -9.44 4.30
C VAL A 149 1.37 -9.97 2.89
N ARG A 150 2.34 -10.34 2.05
CA ARG A 150 2.06 -10.80 0.65
C ARG A 150 1.53 -9.63 -0.17
N PHE A 151 2.10 -8.46 0.07
CA PHE A 151 1.41 -7.20 -0.13
C PHE A 151 2.34 -6.04 -0.45
N MET A 152 3.65 -6.25 -0.31
CA MET A 152 4.54 -5.44 -1.10
C MET A 152 4.12 -5.64 -2.55
N VAL A 153 3.94 -4.55 -3.26
CA VAL A 153 3.97 -4.60 -4.71
C VAL A 153 5.20 -5.43 -5.09
N PRO A 154 5.14 -6.34 -6.07
CA PRO A 154 6.33 -7.01 -6.59
C PRO A 154 7.25 -5.94 -7.21
N LEU A 155 7.98 -5.23 -6.35
CA LEU A 155 8.70 -4.00 -6.68
C LEU A 155 9.82 -4.31 -7.65
N GLU A 156 10.40 -5.51 -7.61
CA GLU A 156 11.34 -6.01 -8.61
C GLU A 156 10.75 -6.03 -10.04
N ARG A 157 9.42 -5.98 -10.18
CA ARG A 157 8.72 -5.87 -11.46
C ARG A 157 8.27 -4.44 -11.78
N ALA A 158 8.43 -3.49 -10.86
CA ALA A 158 8.18 -2.08 -11.13
C ALA A 158 9.25 -1.51 -12.09
N PRO A 159 8.91 -0.61 -13.02
CA PRO A 159 9.85 -0.11 -14.02
C PRO A 159 11.15 0.46 -13.43
N MET A 160 11.11 1.01 -12.21
CA MET A 160 12.27 1.55 -11.50
C MET A 160 13.29 0.48 -11.04
N TYR A 161 12.86 -0.75 -10.76
CA TYR A 161 13.70 -1.81 -10.18
C TYR A 161 13.90 -3.01 -11.11
N GLN A 162 13.38 -2.96 -12.34
CA GLN A 162 13.67 -3.95 -13.38
C GLN A 162 15.15 -3.97 -13.76
N VAL A 163 15.61 -5.08 -14.36
CA VAL A 163 17.00 -5.25 -14.79
C VAL A 163 17.41 -4.29 -15.91
N ASP A 164 16.43 -3.81 -16.69
CA ASP A 164 16.56 -2.81 -17.74
C ASP A 164 16.05 -1.41 -17.29
N ALA A 165 15.91 -1.20 -15.98
CA ALA A 165 15.45 0.06 -15.41
C ALA A 165 16.39 1.22 -15.75
N TYR A 166 15.80 2.31 -16.22
CA TYR A 166 16.48 3.59 -16.47
C TYR A 166 16.48 4.48 -15.21
N PRO A 167 17.30 5.56 -15.15
CA PRO A 167 17.24 6.52 -14.06
C PRO A 167 15.90 7.26 -14.05
N THR A 168 15.30 7.40 -12.87
CA THR A 168 13.95 7.98 -12.71
C THR A 168 14.01 9.13 -11.72
N ARG A 169 12.92 9.87 -11.57
CA ARG A 169 12.81 10.92 -10.53
C ARG A 169 13.04 10.40 -9.10
N TYR A 170 12.91 9.10 -8.86
CA TYR A 170 13.09 8.49 -7.55
C TYR A 170 14.53 8.01 -7.29
N TRP A 171 15.28 7.73 -8.36
CA TRP A 171 16.69 7.35 -8.28
C TRP A 171 17.42 7.66 -9.58
N MET A 172 18.28 8.67 -9.54
CA MET A 172 19.00 9.18 -10.71
C MET A 172 20.44 8.67 -10.77
N ALA A 173 20.98 8.19 -9.64
CA ALA A 173 22.36 7.73 -9.56
C ALA A 173 22.59 6.43 -10.34
N ALA A 174 23.81 6.26 -10.85
CA ALA A 174 24.24 5.00 -11.43
C ALA A 174 24.06 3.85 -10.43
N LYS A 175 23.55 2.71 -10.90
CA LYS A 175 23.28 1.54 -10.07
C LYS A 175 23.52 0.26 -10.84
N ASN A 176 23.83 -0.82 -10.12
CA ASN A 176 23.75 -2.17 -10.67
C ASN A 176 22.27 -2.60 -10.70
N ALA A 177 21.64 -2.49 -11.88
CA ALA A 177 20.21 -2.79 -12.02
C ALA A 177 19.88 -4.26 -11.71
N THR A 178 20.78 -5.19 -12.00
CA THR A 178 20.59 -6.61 -11.65
C THR A 178 20.59 -6.82 -10.15
N GLU A 179 21.54 -6.21 -9.44
CA GLU A 179 21.59 -6.26 -7.97
C GLU A 179 20.35 -5.64 -7.34
N PHE A 180 19.94 -4.44 -7.80
CA PHE A 180 18.72 -3.80 -7.30
C PHE A 180 17.49 -4.70 -7.47
N ASN A 181 17.35 -5.34 -8.64
CA ASN A 181 16.25 -6.24 -8.91
C ASN A 181 16.23 -7.44 -7.94
N VAL A 182 17.37 -8.11 -7.78
CA VAL A 182 17.50 -9.30 -6.93
C VAL A 182 17.29 -8.94 -5.46
N VAL A 183 17.95 -7.90 -4.97
CA VAL A 183 17.82 -7.48 -3.56
C VAL A 183 16.40 -7.01 -3.28
N MET A 184 15.77 -6.28 -4.20
CA MET A 184 14.38 -5.86 -4.04
C MET A 184 13.43 -7.06 -3.91
N LYS A 185 13.64 -8.10 -4.73
CA LYS A 185 12.86 -9.35 -4.62
C LYS A 185 13.06 -10.04 -3.26
N GLU A 186 14.29 -10.09 -2.76
CA GLU A 186 14.57 -10.66 -1.43
C GLU A 186 13.89 -9.85 -0.32
N LEU A 187 13.97 -8.51 -0.37
CA LEU A 187 13.31 -7.63 0.60
C LEU A 187 11.77 -7.79 0.54
N THR A 188 11.18 -7.82 -0.66
CA THR A 188 9.73 -7.93 -0.82
C THR A 188 9.21 -9.29 -0.35
N THR A 189 9.87 -10.38 -0.73
CA THR A 189 9.45 -11.73 -0.37
C THR A 189 9.71 -12.06 1.10
N ALA A 190 10.86 -11.66 1.66
CA ALA A 190 11.16 -11.85 3.08
C ALA A 190 10.25 -11.00 3.97
N GLY A 191 10.00 -9.74 3.60
CA GLY A 191 9.10 -8.85 4.33
C GLY A 191 7.68 -9.42 4.39
N ASN A 192 7.18 -9.94 3.26
CA ASN A 192 5.90 -10.63 3.17
C ASN A 192 5.81 -11.86 4.11
N ALA A 193 6.89 -12.64 4.22
CA ALA A 193 6.94 -13.79 5.13
C ALA A 193 6.99 -13.35 6.61
N LEU A 194 7.80 -12.34 6.93
CA LEU A 194 7.92 -11.80 8.29
C LEU A 194 6.59 -11.27 8.81
N HIS A 195 5.88 -10.45 8.00
CA HIS A 195 4.57 -9.96 8.42
C HIS A 195 3.59 -11.11 8.66
N ASN A 196 3.60 -12.20 7.86
CA ASN A 196 2.68 -13.33 8.02
C ASN A 196 2.81 -13.91 9.43
N PHE A 197 4.06 -14.14 9.85
CA PHE A 197 4.35 -14.67 11.18
C PHE A 197 4.01 -13.67 12.28
N MET A 198 4.39 -12.40 12.10
CA MET A 198 4.15 -11.36 13.11
C MET A 198 2.66 -11.11 13.33
N LEU A 199 1.84 -11.04 12.29
CA LEU A 199 0.39 -10.85 12.44
C LEU A 199 -0.31 -12.08 13.02
N ALA A 200 0.12 -13.28 12.65
CA ALA A 200 -0.40 -14.52 13.23
C ALA A 200 -0.06 -14.64 14.71
N ASP A 201 1.11 -14.14 15.13
CA ASP A 201 1.48 -14.09 16.54
C ASP A 201 0.70 -13.00 17.28
N LEU A 202 0.65 -11.79 16.73
CA LEU A 202 -0.08 -10.65 17.27
C LEU A 202 -1.57 -10.97 17.49
N LYS A 203 -2.21 -11.69 16.55
CA LYS A 203 -3.61 -12.12 16.64
C LYS A 203 -3.94 -12.83 17.96
N LYS A 204 -2.99 -13.58 18.53
CA LYS A 204 -3.16 -14.31 19.80
C LYS A 204 -3.29 -13.36 20.99
N SER A 205 -2.67 -12.19 20.91
CA SER A 205 -2.67 -11.15 21.95
C SER A 205 -3.82 -10.15 21.80
N LEU A 206 -4.59 -10.21 20.70
CA LEU A 206 -5.69 -9.29 20.40
C LEU A 206 -7.07 -10.00 20.40
N PRO A 207 -7.64 -10.29 21.59
CA PRO A 207 -8.90 -11.01 21.69
C PRO A 207 -10.06 -10.24 21.04
N GLY A 208 -10.85 -10.93 20.22
CA GLY A 208 -11.97 -10.33 19.50
C GLY A 208 -11.58 -9.40 18.34
N ALA A 209 -10.29 -9.24 18.04
CA ALA A 209 -9.85 -8.62 16.78
C ALA A 209 -9.94 -9.64 15.63
N ASN A 210 -10.39 -9.18 14.47
CA ASN A 210 -10.33 -9.86 13.20
C ASN A 210 -9.18 -9.27 12.39
N ILE A 211 -8.21 -10.09 11.99
CA ILE A 211 -7.07 -9.66 11.18
C ILE A 211 -7.11 -10.40 9.86
N GLY A 212 -7.33 -9.66 8.78
CA GLY A 212 -7.34 -10.14 7.41
C GLY A 212 -6.06 -9.75 6.69
N ILE A 213 -5.59 -10.65 5.84
CA ILE A 213 -4.46 -10.49 4.93
C ILE A 213 -5.03 -10.63 3.50
N PHE A 214 -5.37 -9.52 2.82
CA PHE A 214 -5.59 -9.38 1.35
C PHE A 214 -4.42 -9.59 0.30
N ASP A 215 -3.57 -10.61 0.29
CA ASP A 215 -2.45 -10.82 -0.68
C ASP A 215 -2.39 -10.03 -2.03
N SER A 216 -1.89 -8.77 -2.01
CA SER A 216 -1.81 -7.91 -3.20
C SER A 216 -0.62 -8.25 -4.09
N HIS A 217 0.44 -8.84 -3.54
CA HIS A 217 1.62 -9.31 -4.26
C HIS A 217 1.27 -10.41 -5.25
N THR A 218 0.51 -11.42 -4.83
CA THR A 218 0.03 -12.48 -5.74
C THR A 218 -0.97 -11.91 -6.73
N LEU A 219 -1.88 -11.04 -6.31
CA LEU A 219 -2.82 -10.38 -7.24
C LEU A 219 -2.07 -9.62 -8.35
N LEU A 220 -1.08 -8.79 -7.99
CA LEU A 220 -0.32 -7.99 -8.95
C LEU A 220 0.56 -8.86 -9.85
N ASN A 221 1.16 -9.94 -9.33
CA ASN A 221 1.84 -10.92 -10.17
C ASN A 221 0.87 -11.59 -11.16
N ASN A 222 -0.31 -12.00 -10.70
CA ASN A 222 -1.33 -12.58 -11.58
C ASN A 222 -1.78 -11.61 -12.68
N ILE A 223 -1.93 -10.32 -12.35
CA ILE A 223 -2.24 -9.27 -13.34
C ILE A 223 -1.12 -9.17 -14.39
N MET A 224 0.14 -9.13 -13.96
CA MET A 224 1.26 -8.99 -14.90
C MET A 224 1.54 -10.25 -15.71
N ASP A 225 1.25 -11.44 -15.16
CA ASP A 225 1.46 -12.72 -15.84
C ASP A 225 0.30 -13.06 -16.79
N ASN A 226 -0.90 -12.57 -16.51
CA ASN A 226 -2.12 -12.84 -17.29
C ASN A 226 -2.92 -11.56 -17.59
N PRO A 227 -2.33 -10.52 -18.20
CA PRO A 227 -2.93 -9.18 -18.26
C PRO A 227 -4.28 -9.13 -18.98
N ALA A 228 -4.51 -10.02 -19.96
CA ALA A 228 -5.77 -10.11 -20.69
C ALA A 228 -7.00 -10.45 -19.83
N GLN A 229 -6.80 -11.03 -18.64
CA GLN A 229 -7.88 -11.34 -17.70
C GLN A 229 -8.28 -10.13 -16.84
N PHE A 230 -7.43 -9.11 -16.74
CA PHE A 230 -7.54 -8.05 -15.74
C PHE A 230 -7.59 -6.65 -16.35
N LEU A 231 -6.76 -6.38 -17.35
CA LEU A 231 -6.66 -5.08 -18.00
C LEU A 231 -7.73 -4.96 -19.08
N ASN A 232 -8.27 -3.75 -19.25
CA ASN A 232 -9.41 -3.49 -20.12
C ASN A 232 -9.23 -2.26 -21.03
N GLY A 233 -7.98 -1.82 -21.22
CA GLY A 233 -7.67 -0.75 -22.16
C GLY A 233 -7.75 -1.15 -23.63
N THR A 234 -7.58 -0.17 -24.50
CA THR A 234 -7.74 -0.29 -25.96
C THR A 234 -6.45 -0.60 -26.72
N ALA A 235 -5.30 -0.56 -26.04
CA ALA A 235 -3.98 -0.82 -26.61
C ALA A 235 -3.46 -2.21 -26.22
N PRO A 236 -2.38 -2.70 -26.87
CA PRO A 236 -1.67 -3.88 -26.38
C PRO A 236 -1.27 -3.74 -24.91
N PHE A 237 -1.47 -4.80 -24.13
CA PHE A 237 -1.17 -4.77 -22.69
C PHE A 237 0.31 -4.56 -22.41
N ASN A 238 0.61 -3.69 -21.46
CA ASN A 238 1.96 -3.38 -21.04
C ASN A 238 2.12 -3.55 -19.52
N VAL A 239 2.95 -4.51 -19.15
CA VAL A 239 3.19 -4.91 -17.75
C VAL A 239 4.60 -4.54 -17.28
N THR A 240 5.48 -4.13 -18.19
CA THR A 240 6.88 -3.81 -17.90
C THR A 240 7.15 -2.32 -17.85
N GLY A 241 6.59 -1.55 -18.79
CA GLY A 241 6.67 -0.09 -18.85
C GLY A 241 5.52 0.60 -18.12
N SER A 242 5.51 1.94 -18.20
CA SER A 242 4.52 2.78 -17.56
C SER A 242 3.75 3.65 -18.57
N ALA A 243 2.55 4.09 -18.18
CA ALA A 243 1.70 4.96 -19.00
C ALA A 243 2.20 6.41 -19.08
N ASN A 244 2.99 6.84 -18.11
CA ASN A 244 3.57 8.17 -17.97
C ASN A 244 5.07 8.06 -17.61
N PRO A 245 5.94 7.58 -18.53
CA PRO A 245 7.37 7.46 -18.28
C PRO A 245 8.06 8.82 -18.40
N CYS A 246 8.99 9.07 -17.49
CA CYS A 246 9.87 10.23 -17.41
C CYS A 246 11.31 9.77 -17.13
N PRO A 247 12.08 9.35 -18.15
CA PRO A 247 13.49 9.01 -17.98
C PRO A 247 14.35 10.22 -17.62
N PHE A 248 15.32 10.03 -16.72
CA PHE A 248 16.32 11.01 -16.32
C PHE A 248 17.71 10.61 -16.86
N PRO A 249 18.61 11.58 -17.10
CA PRO A 249 20.02 11.26 -17.27
C PRO A 249 20.60 10.72 -15.95
N VAL A 250 21.63 9.88 -16.06
CA VAL A 250 22.40 9.43 -14.89
C VAL A 250 22.99 10.65 -14.19
N ASP A 251 22.78 10.75 -12.88
CA ASP A 251 23.15 11.88 -12.04
C ASP A 251 22.58 13.24 -12.50
N GLY A 252 21.53 13.19 -13.34
CA GLY A 252 20.83 14.36 -13.83
C GLY A 252 19.90 14.97 -12.79
N THR A 253 19.37 16.16 -13.10
CA THR A 253 18.41 16.87 -12.23
C THR A 253 17.08 17.16 -12.91
N GLN A 254 16.94 16.85 -14.21
CA GLN A 254 15.75 17.10 -15.01
C GLN A 254 15.47 15.90 -15.93
N PRO A 255 14.20 15.60 -16.24
CA PRO A 255 13.86 14.51 -17.16
C PRO A 255 14.31 14.85 -18.58
N ILE A 256 14.72 13.83 -19.33
CA ILE A 256 15.07 13.96 -20.75
C ILE A 256 13.81 14.28 -21.56
N PHE A 257 12.75 13.52 -21.31
CA PHE A 257 11.41 13.76 -21.82
C PHE A 257 10.41 13.08 -20.87
N CYS A 258 9.15 13.50 -20.94
CA CYS A 258 8.04 12.77 -20.34
C CYS A 258 6.99 12.56 -21.43
N THR A 259 6.43 11.36 -21.51
CA THR A 259 5.30 11.06 -22.41
C THR A 259 4.11 10.62 -21.61
N LEU A 260 2.90 10.86 -22.11
CA LEU A 260 1.68 10.35 -21.52
C LEU A 260 0.91 9.56 -22.59
N VAL A 261 0.60 8.31 -22.28
CA VAL A 261 -0.25 7.45 -23.11
C VAL A 261 -1.67 8.01 -23.15
N ASN A 262 -2.32 7.90 -24.31
CA ASN A 262 -3.68 8.38 -24.51
C ASN A 262 -4.67 7.73 -23.52
N SER A 263 -5.68 8.51 -23.10
CA SER A 263 -6.59 8.19 -21.99
C SER A 263 -7.03 6.72 -21.89
N THR A 264 -7.71 6.19 -22.91
CA THR A 264 -8.24 4.81 -22.86
C THR A 264 -7.17 3.74 -22.98
N ASP A 265 -6.01 4.08 -23.53
CA ASP A 265 -4.88 3.16 -23.67
C ASP A 265 -4.16 2.97 -22.33
N GLN A 266 -4.24 3.93 -21.39
CA GLN A 266 -3.64 3.81 -20.06
C GLN A 266 -4.20 2.63 -19.25
N ASP A 267 -5.44 2.22 -19.50
CA ASP A 267 -6.06 1.05 -18.87
C ASP A 267 -5.47 -0.28 -19.39
N SER A 268 -4.56 -0.23 -20.38
CA SER A 268 -3.76 -1.37 -20.86
C SER A 268 -2.45 -1.52 -20.10
N TYR A 269 -2.14 -0.60 -19.17
CA TYR A 269 -0.89 -0.58 -18.40
C TYR A 269 -1.13 -1.01 -16.95
N VAL A 270 -0.18 -1.75 -16.38
CA VAL A 270 -0.15 -2.03 -14.93
C VAL A 270 0.39 -0.84 -14.15
N TRP A 271 1.40 -0.17 -14.69
CA TRP A 271 2.10 0.95 -14.05
C TRP A 271 1.71 2.27 -14.67
N TYR A 272 1.46 3.27 -13.84
CA TYR A 272 1.26 4.63 -14.30
C TYR A 272 2.57 5.37 -14.51
N ASN A 273 3.46 5.35 -13.53
CA ASN A 273 4.82 5.86 -13.64
C ASN A 273 5.79 4.74 -13.24
N GLU A 274 7.07 5.06 -13.03
CA GLU A 274 8.10 4.04 -12.81
C GLU A 274 7.99 3.28 -11.48
N LEU A 275 7.10 3.71 -10.60
CA LEU A 275 6.94 3.11 -9.28
C LEU A 275 5.49 2.75 -8.96
N HIS A 276 4.51 3.49 -9.45
CA HIS A 276 3.14 3.37 -8.94
C HIS A 276 2.15 2.78 -9.94
N LEU A 277 1.11 2.16 -9.41
CA LEU A 277 0.05 1.51 -10.19
C LEU A 277 -0.77 2.49 -11.04
N SER A 278 -1.26 1.97 -12.17
CA SER A 278 -2.25 2.61 -13.03
C SER A 278 -3.63 2.71 -12.37
N ASN A 279 -4.50 3.53 -12.95
CA ASN A 279 -5.90 3.59 -12.52
C ASN A 279 -6.59 2.23 -12.65
N GLN A 280 -6.32 1.47 -13.71
CA GLN A 280 -6.92 0.15 -13.87
C GLN A 280 -6.39 -0.87 -12.85
N ALA A 281 -5.09 -0.87 -12.56
CA ALA A 281 -4.52 -1.71 -11.51
C ALA A 281 -5.12 -1.37 -10.14
N ASN A 282 -5.25 -0.08 -9.80
CA ASN A 282 -5.93 0.38 -8.59
C ASN A 282 -7.40 -0.05 -8.53
N ARG A 283 -8.14 0.01 -9.65
CA ARG A 283 -9.54 -0.48 -9.74
C ARG A 283 -9.64 -1.98 -9.45
N ILE A 284 -8.68 -2.79 -9.91
CA ILE A 284 -8.67 -4.24 -9.65
C ILE A 284 -8.41 -4.53 -8.17
N VAL A 285 -7.44 -3.85 -7.56
CA VAL A 285 -7.20 -3.91 -6.11
C VAL A 285 -8.47 -3.53 -5.35
N ALA A 286 -9.04 -2.37 -5.68
CA ALA A 286 -10.25 -1.85 -5.06
C ALA A 286 -11.44 -2.82 -5.16
N ARG A 287 -11.63 -3.45 -6.33
CA ARG A 287 -12.68 -4.45 -6.54
C ARG A 287 -12.56 -5.61 -5.55
N ASN A 288 -11.36 -6.12 -5.34
CA ASN A 288 -11.12 -7.23 -4.43
C ASN A 288 -11.28 -6.80 -2.97
N VAL A 289 -10.71 -5.66 -2.58
CA VAL A 289 -10.89 -5.11 -1.23
C VAL A 289 -12.38 -4.84 -0.93
N ALA A 290 -13.13 -4.31 -1.89
CA ALA A 290 -14.57 -4.08 -1.74
C ALA A 290 -15.38 -5.37 -1.56
N GLN A 291 -14.94 -6.51 -2.11
CA GLN A 291 -15.56 -7.81 -1.82
C GLN A 291 -15.40 -8.16 -0.33
N VAL A 292 -14.19 -7.95 0.23
CA VAL A 292 -13.90 -8.16 1.65
C VAL A 292 -14.75 -7.26 2.53
N ILE A 293 -14.81 -5.96 2.21
CA ILE A 293 -15.64 -4.97 2.95
C ILE A 293 -17.12 -5.37 2.96
N ARG A 294 -17.62 -5.93 1.85
CA ARG A 294 -18.99 -6.42 1.71
C ARG A 294 -19.21 -7.81 2.34
N GLY A 295 -18.21 -8.40 2.99
CA GLY A 295 -18.29 -9.71 3.63
C GLY A 295 -18.37 -10.88 2.65
N LYS A 296 -17.90 -10.71 1.42
CA LYS A 296 -17.84 -11.77 0.41
C LYS A 296 -16.53 -12.54 0.54
N GLU A 297 -16.56 -13.81 0.13
CA GLU A 297 -15.33 -14.58 -0.04
C GLU A 297 -14.43 -13.93 -1.10
N ASN A 298 -13.13 -13.87 -0.81
CA ASN A 298 -12.13 -13.32 -1.71
C ASN A 298 -10.89 -14.22 -1.70
N GLN A 299 -10.48 -14.70 -2.88
CA GLN A 299 -9.37 -15.65 -3.02
C GLN A 299 -8.00 -15.08 -2.58
N PHE A 300 -7.86 -13.76 -2.54
CA PHE A 300 -6.63 -13.10 -2.10
C PHE A 300 -6.68 -12.75 -0.61
N THR A 301 -7.79 -13.00 0.10
CA THR A 301 -7.89 -12.66 1.53
C THR A 301 -7.86 -13.89 2.41
N LYS A 302 -6.91 -13.90 3.35
CA LYS A 302 -6.81 -14.88 4.43
C LYS A 302 -7.10 -14.21 5.76
N TRP A 303 -8.09 -14.70 6.48
CA TRP A 303 -8.36 -14.28 7.87
C TRP A 303 -7.58 -15.15 8.85
N LEU A 304 -7.02 -14.51 9.90
CA LEU A 304 -6.22 -15.14 10.97
C LEU A 304 -7.02 -15.43 12.24
#